data_AF-A0A3C0UIH5-F1
#
_entry.id   AF-A0A3C0UIH5-F1
#
_cell.length_a   1.000
_cell.length_b   1.000
_cell.length_c   1.000
_cell.angle_alpha   90.00
_cell.angle_beta   90.00
_cell.angle_gamma   90.00
#
_symmetry.space_group_name_H-M   'P 1'
#
loop_
_entity.id
_entity.type
_entity.pdbx_description
1 polymer ?
#
loop_
_entity_poly.entity_id
_entity_poly.type
_entity_poly.pdbx_seq_one_letter_code
_entity_poly.pdbx_strand_id
1 'polypeptide(L)'
;MPYCSHCGNSSQFESSKVPSVAPYANGPSSGVIGSFDSTGALIGMTRLGATKAFANAAAIQPEAYFDTCTVCGSTELSWSEMQ
;
A
#
# COMPACT_ATOMS: atom_id res chain seq x y z
N MET A 1 -1.81 -4.30 11.94
CA MET A 1 -2.28 -3.06 11.27
C MET A 1 -1.10 -2.29 10.71
N PRO A 2 -1.17 -1.81 9.46
CA PRO A 2 -0.14 -0.94 8.91
C PRO A 2 -0.25 0.47 9.45
N TYR A 3 0.91 1.05 9.81
CA TYR A 3 1.01 2.37 10.38
C TYR A 3 2.27 3.06 9.87
N CYS A 4 2.14 4.30 9.38
CA CYS A 4 3.27 5.11 8.96
C CYS A 4 3.84 5.88 10.16
N SER A 5 5.10 5.61 10.49
CA SER A 5 5.79 6.26 11.62
C SER A 5 6.04 7.76 11.40
N HIS A 6 6.00 8.26 10.16
CA HIS A 6 6.24 9.67 9.83
C HIS A 6 4.99 10.55 9.97
N CYS A 7 3.86 10.13 9.42
CA CYS A 7 2.65 10.97 9.33
C CYS A 7 1.45 10.40 10.10
N GLY A 8 1.57 9.22 10.69
CA GLY A 8 0.50 8.56 11.43
C GLY A 8 -0.58 7.92 10.56
N ASN A 9 -0.40 7.90 9.23
CA ASN A 9 -1.34 7.25 8.32
C ASN A 9 -1.44 5.75 8.61
N SER A 10 -2.65 5.24 8.77
CA SER A 10 -2.95 3.81 8.98
C SER A 10 -4.00 3.27 8.00
N SER A 11 -4.46 4.09 7.05
CA SER A 11 -5.61 3.77 6.21
C SER A 11 -5.23 3.38 4.79
N GLN A 12 -4.22 4.01 4.18
CA GLN A 12 -3.90 3.78 2.77
C GLN A 12 -2.41 3.67 2.51
N PHE A 13 -1.99 2.58 1.88
CA PHE A 13 -0.59 2.31 1.57
C PHE A 13 -0.45 1.87 0.13
N GLU A 14 0.69 2.16 -0.46
CA GLU A 14 0.98 1.86 -1.85
C GLU A 14 2.17 0.88 -1.96
N SER A 15 2.30 0.27 -3.13
CA SER A 15 3.33 -0.71 -3.41
C SER A 15 4.36 -0.19 -4.39
N SER A 16 5.61 0.02 -3.93
CA SER A 16 6.71 0.41 -4.83
C SER A 16 7.08 -0.69 -5.83
N LYS A 17 6.64 -1.93 -5.59
CA LYS A 17 6.90 -3.09 -6.47
C LYS A 17 6.16 -3.04 -7.80
N VAL A 18 5.11 -2.22 -7.93
CA VAL A 18 4.44 -2.03 -9.23
C VAL A 18 4.89 -0.71 -9.82
N PRO A 19 5.70 -0.73 -10.90
CA PRO A 19 6.14 0.49 -11.55
C PRO A 19 4.91 1.26 -12.05
N SER A 20 4.91 2.57 -11.79
CA SER A 20 3.91 3.49 -12.34
C SER A 20 3.82 3.35 -13.86
N VAL A 21 2.61 3.14 -14.38
CA VAL A 21 2.31 3.18 -15.81
C VAL A 21 2.38 4.61 -16.39
N ALA A 22 2.45 5.64 -15.54
CA ALA A 22 2.49 7.04 -15.95
C ALA A 22 3.70 7.77 -15.32
N PRO A 23 4.84 7.90 -16.03
CA PRO A 23 6.02 8.62 -15.53
C PRO A 23 5.83 10.14 -15.36
N TYR A 24 4.66 10.69 -15.71
CA TYR A 24 4.40 12.14 -15.74
C TYR A 24 3.20 12.59 -14.88
N ALA A 25 2.56 11.68 -14.15
CA ALA A 25 1.50 12.06 -13.22
C ALA A 25 2.14 12.52 -11.91
N ASN A 26 1.86 13.76 -11.49
CA ASN A 26 2.30 14.35 -10.22
C ASN A 26 1.59 13.71 -9.00
N GLY A 27 1.49 12.38 -8.95
CA GLY A 27 0.77 11.61 -7.94
C GLY A 27 1.51 10.31 -7.58
N PRO A 28 1.07 9.61 -6.51
CA PRO A 28 1.83 8.53 -5.88
C PRO A 28 2.27 7.46 -6.88
N SER A 29 3.54 7.10 -6.77
CA SER A 29 4.38 6.41 -7.75
C SER A 29 4.09 4.91 -7.93
N SER A 30 2.96 4.39 -7.45
CA SER A 30 2.70 2.95 -7.40
C SER A 30 1.47 2.51 -8.18
N GLY A 31 1.59 1.41 -8.91
CA GLY A 31 0.48 0.80 -9.64
C GLY A 31 -0.57 0.08 -8.76
N VAL A 32 -0.43 0.08 -7.43
CA VAL A 32 -1.45 -0.44 -6.48
C VAL A 32 -1.51 0.40 -5.21
N ILE A 33 -2.73 0.70 -4.78
CA ILE A 33 -3.03 1.31 -3.49
C ILE A 33 -3.97 0.38 -2.71
N GLY A 34 -3.57 -0.01 -1.51
CA GLY A 34 -4.34 -0.81 -0.57
C GLY A 34 -4.99 0.08 0.48
N SER A 35 -6.27 -0.13 0.73
CA SER A 35 -7.03 0.51 1.80
C SER A 35 -7.25 -0.48 2.93
N PHE A 36 -6.90 -0.06 4.14
CA PHE A 36 -6.94 -0.85 5.36
C PHE A 36 -7.94 -0.24 6.34
N ASP A 37 -8.63 -1.10 7.08
CA ASP A 37 -9.45 -0.66 8.20
C ASP A 37 -8.63 -0.49 9.49
N SER A 38 -9.32 -0.09 10.56
CA SER A 38 -8.73 0.05 11.90
C SER A 38 -8.26 -1.27 12.52
N THR A 39 -8.62 -2.42 11.96
CA THR A 39 -8.10 -3.73 12.39
C THR A 39 -6.81 -4.10 11.64
N GLY A 40 -6.49 -3.38 10.57
CA GLY A 40 -5.41 -3.70 9.66
C GLY A 40 -5.80 -4.69 8.57
N ALA A 41 -7.09 -4.99 8.42
CA ALA A 41 -7.59 -5.80 7.33
C ALA A 41 -7.67 -4.97 6.06
N LEU A 42 -7.28 -5.57 4.93
CA LEU A 42 -7.40 -4.95 3.63
C LEU A 42 -8.88 -4.93 3.20
N ILE A 43 -9.50 -3.76 3.23
CA ILE A 43 -10.91 -3.57 2.86
C ILE A 43 -11.10 -3.16 1.41
N GLY A 44 -10.04 -2.67 0.76
CA GLY A 44 -10.12 -2.20 -0.62
C GLY A 44 -8.76 -2.19 -1.29
N MET A 45 -8.75 -2.34 -2.61
CA MET A 45 -7.53 -2.27 -3.40
C MET A 45 -7.78 -1.61 -4.74
N THR A 46 -7.10 -0.49 -4.97
CA THR A 46 -7.11 0.24 -6.22
C THR A 46 -5.94 -0.23 -7.08
N ARG A 47 -6.23 -0.72 -8.28
CA ARG A 47 -5.24 -1.25 -9.23
C ARG A 47 -5.05 -0.24 -10.36
N LEU A 48 -3.88 0.39 -10.41
CA LEU A 48 -3.46 1.36 -11.41
C LEU A 48 -2.36 0.73 -12.29
N GLY A 49 -2.68 -0.39 -12.96
CA GLY A 49 -1.74 -1.08 -13.86
C GLY A 49 -1.19 -2.40 -13.32
N ALA A 50 -1.52 -2.79 -12.08
CA ALA A 50 -1.15 -4.09 -11.55
C ALA A 50 -1.97 -5.26 -12.13
N THR A 51 -1.31 -6.39 -12.31
CA THR A 51 -1.95 -7.63 -12.76
C THR A 51 -2.87 -8.21 -11.68
N LYS A 52 -3.86 -9.00 -12.09
CA LYS A 52 -4.73 -9.73 -11.14
C LYS A 52 -3.94 -10.64 -10.21
N ALA A 53 -2.85 -11.25 -10.70
CA ALA A 53 -1.96 -12.09 -9.89
C ALA A 53 -1.28 -11.28 -8.78
N PHE A 54 -0.76 -10.09 -9.11
CA PHE A 54 -0.18 -9.19 -8.12
C PHE A 54 -1.20 -8.77 -7.07
N ALA A 55 -2.40 -8.37 -7.50
CA ALA A 55 -3.47 -8.00 -6.58
C ALA A 55 -3.85 -9.15 -5.64
N ASN A 56 -3.90 -10.39 -6.15
CA ASN A 56 -4.20 -11.55 -5.31
C ASN A 56 -3.09 -11.78 -4.28
N ALA A 57 -1.83 -11.70 -4.70
CA ALA A 57 -0.69 -11.87 -3.80
C ALA A 57 -0.62 -10.76 -2.73
N ALA A 58 -0.90 -9.51 -3.11
CA ALA A 58 -1.00 -8.38 -2.18
C ALA A 58 -2.18 -8.49 -1.21
N ALA A 59 -3.28 -9.16 -1.60
CA ALA A 59 -4.37 -9.46 -0.69
C ALA A 59 -4.02 -10.58 0.31
N ILE A 60 -3.19 -11.55 -0.10
CA ILE A 60 -2.74 -12.65 0.76
C ILE A 60 -1.68 -12.19 1.75
N GLN A 61 -0.73 -11.35 1.32
CA GLN A 61 0.38 -10.86 2.14
C GLN A 61 0.54 -9.34 2.04
N PRO A 62 -0.41 -8.53 2.53
CA PRO A 62 -0.37 -7.08 2.35
C PRO A 62 0.93 -6.45 2.88
N GLU A 63 1.46 -6.91 4.00
CA GLU A 63 2.73 -6.43 4.59
C GLU A 63 3.94 -6.55 3.64
N ALA A 64 3.94 -7.55 2.77
CA ALA A 64 5.05 -7.80 1.85
C ALA A 64 4.93 -6.97 0.56
N TYR A 65 3.77 -6.38 0.31
CA TYR A 65 3.47 -5.65 -0.92
C TYR A 65 3.27 -4.16 -0.69
N PHE A 66 2.67 -3.74 0.42
CA PHE A 66 2.42 -2.34 0.72
C PHE A 66 3.56 -1.77 1.57
N ASP A 67 4.57 -1.21 0.92
CA ASP A 67 5.79 -0.76 1.59
C ASP A 67 5.90 0.77 1.69
N THR A 68 5.00 1.51 1.04
CA THR A 68 5.09 2.98 0.94
C THR A 68 3.81 3.65 1.43
N CYS A 69 3.94 4.77 2.14
CA CYS A 69 2.82 5.57 2.60
C CYS A 69 2.31 6.49 1.48
N THR A 70 1.02 6.38 1.16
CA THR A 70 0.38 7.26 0.14
C THR A 70 0.31 8.73 0.52
N VAL A 71 0.38 9.05 1.83
CA VAL A 71 0.21 10.41 2.35
C VAL A 71 1.52 11.20 2.31
N CYS A 72 2.63 10.58 2.73
CA CYS A 72 3.92 11.25 2.87
C CYS A 72 5.04 10.63 2.01
N GLY A 73 4.79 9.53 1.30
CA GLY A 73 5.80 8.80 0.53
C GLY A 73 6.83 8.06 1.37
N SER A 74 6.72 8.06 2.70
CA SER A 74 7.66 7.36 3.57
C SER A 74 7.49 5.85 3.45
N THR A 75 8.62 5.14 3.44
CA THR A 75 8.68 3.67 3.49
C THR A 75 8.84 3.13 4.91
N GLU A 76 8.87 4.01 5.92
CA GLU A 76 8.95 3.63 7.33
C GLU A 76 7.56 3.26 7.85
N LEU A 77 7.15 2.04 7.50
CA LEU A 77 5.88 1.45 7.89
C LEU A 77 6.08 0.41 8.99
N SER A 78 5.27 0.49 10.04
CA SER A 78 5.12 -0.54 11.05
C SER A 78 3.92 -1.40 10.73
N TRP A 79 4.15 -2.69 10.55
CA TRP A 79 3.11 -3.71 10.45
C TRP A 79 3.04 -4.39 11.81
N SER A 80 2.25 -3.84 12.73
CA SER A 80 2.07 -4.49 14.03
C SER A 80 1.26 -5.77 13.81
N GLU A 81 1.89 -6.93 13.98
CA GLU A 81 1.20 -8.21 14.16
C GLU A 81 0.35 -8.08 15.43
N MET A 82 -0.98 -8.10 15.32
CA MET A 82 -1.78 -8.42 16.49
C MET A 82 -1.58 -9.92 16.73
N GLN A 83 -0.76 -10.27 17.72
CA GLN A 83 -0.79 -11.57 18.38
C GLN A 83 -2.15 -11.80 19.04
#